data_AF-X0Y8P9-F1
#
_entry.id   AF-X0Y8P9-F1
#
_cell.length_a   1.000
_cell.length_b   1.000
_cell.length_c   1.000
_cell.angle_alpha   90.00
_cell.angle_beta   90.00
_cell.angle_gamma   90.00
#
_symmetry.space_group_name_H-M   'P 1'
#
loop_
_entity.id
_entity.type
_entity.pdbx_description
1 polymer ?
#
loop_
_entity_poly.entity_id
_entity_poly.type
_entity_poly.pdbx_seq_one_letter_code
_entity_poly.pdbx_strand_id
1 'polypeptide(L)'
;IDERGGPCGPALPGRLLSARMKHKRSDSGGTMRPVLVVVGFLLLVLGSASAWACTGVVIACDGHVVAGGNEDWSRPDSYMWAEPVAGRLHGVVYFGYEVRGEFGDRPPFWYEFQGINSVGLFFDSFGAPCAGLSDEEQLRPRYAGRIEQLIMRWCSTVEEAVRMITQYDRSFMTCMQYLLVDRTGAAAVVEAGKVVWMESDTFAVTNFHLSDPSHGGYPCWRYDI
;
A
#
# COMPACT_ATOMS: atom_id res chain seq x y z
N ILE A 1 -4.41 25.52 29.79
CA ILE A 1 -3.04 25.21 30.24
C ILE A 1 -3.02 23.69 30.41
N ASP A 2 -3.24 22.94 29.34
CA ASP A 2 -2.28 22.57 28.29
C ASP A 2 -1.03 21.89 28.86
N GLU A 3 -1.03 20.56 28.83
CA GLU A 3 0.15 19.69 28.94
C GLU A 3 -0.03 18.45 28.06
N ARG A 4 -0.26 18.65 26.75
CA ARG A 4 -0.04 17.61 25.74
C ARG A 4 0.70 18.17 24.53
N GLY A 5 1.83 18.83 24.79
CA GLY A 5 2.80 19.25 23.79
C GLY A 5 4.07 18.40 23.88
N GLY A 6 4.01 17.17 23.37
CA GLY A 6 5.23 16.42 23.03
C GLY A 6 5.50 16.60 21.53
N PRO A 7 6.70 17.01 21.09
CA PRO A 7 6.98 17.15 19.67
C PRO A 7 7.03 15.77 19.01
N CYS A 8 6.16 15.56 18.02
CA CYS A 8 6.25 14.45 17.07
C CYS A 8 7.56 14.58 16.28
N GLY A 9 8.55 13.78 16.68
CA GLY A 9 9.78 13.59 15.95
C GLY A 9 10.40 12.24 16.31
N PRO A 10 10.92 11.47 15.33
CA PRO A 10 11.65 10.27 15.65
C PRO A 10 12.96 10.65 16.34
N ALA A 11 13.19 10.07 17.53
CA ALA A 11 14.51 10.08 18.15
C ALA A 11 15.45 9.19 17.33
N LEU A 12 16.22 9.77 16.42
CA LEU A 12 17.32 9.10 15.74
C LEU A 12 18.49 8.91 16.73
N PRO A 13 18.90 7.67 17.09
CA PRO A 13 20.15 7.49 17.78
C PRO A 13 21.30 7.66 16.79
N GLY A 14 21.89 8.86 16.79
CA GLY A 14 23.18 9.13 16.18
C GLY A 14 24.29 8.38 16.93
N ARG A 15 24.87 7.35 16.31
CA ARG A 15 26.23 6.89 16.57
C ARG A 15 26.88 6.39 15.27
N LEU A 16 27.55 7.31 14.57
CA LEU A 16 28.62 6.96 13.65
C LEU A 16 29.81 6.43 14.47
N LEU A 17 29.90 5.12 14.61
CA LEU A 17 31.12 4.45 15.01
C LEU A 17 32.12 4.51 13.84
N SER A 18 33.04 5.47 13.91
CA SER A 18 34.23 5.50 13.05
C SER A 18 35.13 4.30 13.40
N ALA A 19 34.97 3.20 12.69
CA ALA A 19 35.93 2.10 12.70
C ALA A 19 37.04 2.42 11.71
N ARG A 20 38.19 2.88 12.21
CA ARG A 20 39.41 3.08 11.42
C ARG A 20 40.02 1.72 11.08
N MET A 21 39.56 1.09 9.99
CA MET A 21 40.17 -0.12 9.44
C MET A 21 41.60 0.18 8.96
N LYS A 22 42.59 -0.42 9.61
CA LYS A 22 43.98 -0.47 9.10
C LYS A 22 44.00 -1.40 7.89
N HIS A 23 44.21 -0.83 6.71
CA HIS A 23 44.38 -1.59 5.48
C HIS A 23 45.80 -2.19 5.45
N LYS A 24 45.92 -3.49 5.74
CA LYS A 24 47.13 -4.27 5.46
C LYS A 24 47.03 -4.73 4.01
N ARG A 25 47.78 -4.11 3.10
CA ARG A 25 47.92 -4.60 1.72
C ARG A 25 48.60 -5.96 1.76
N SER A 26 47.86 -7.00 1.39
CA SER A 26 48.39 -8.30 1.04
C SER A 26 48.43 -8.36 -0.48
N ASP A 27 49.62 -8.16 -1.05
CA ASP A 27 49.87 -8.47 -2.46
C ASP A 27 49.88 -10.00 -2.62
N SER A 28 48.77 -10.55 -3.09
CA SER A 28 48.73 -11.89 -3.66
C SER A 28 48.16 -11.77 -5.07
N GLY A 29 49.06 -11.72 -6.05
CA GLY A 29 48.72 -11.82 -7.46
C GLY A 29 48.10 -13.19 -7.76
N GLY A 30 46.77 -13.22 -7.80
CA GLY A 30 45.98 -14.35 -8.27
C GLY A 30 44.89 -13.82 -9.19
N THR A 31 44.80 -14.37 -10.40
CA THR A 31 43.79 -14.10 -11.43
C THR A 31 42.40 -14.60 -10.98
N MET A 32 41.86 -14.03 -9.91
CA MET A 32 40.58 -14.41 -9.29
C MET A 32 39.52 -13.30 -9.44
N ARG A 33 39.63 -12.49 -10.50
CA ARG A 33 38.82 -11.27 -10.69
C ARG A 33 37.50 -11.46 -11.44
N PRO A 34 37.38 -12.26 -12.52
CA PRO A 34 36.12 -12.32 -13.26
C PRO A 34 35.07 -13.21 -12.59
N VAL A 35 35.47 -14.36 -12.02
CA VAL A 35 34.52 -15.32 -11.42
C VAL A 35 33.84 -14.73 -10.18
N LEU A 36 34.58 -14.06 -9.30
CA LEU A 36 34.00 -13.40 -8.12
C LEU A 36 33.08 -12.23 -8.47
N VAL A 37 33.40 -11.49 -9.54
CA VAL A 37 32.54 -10.41 -10.05
C VAL A 37 31.26 -10.98 -10.65
N VAL A 38 31.34 -12.09 -11.42
CA VAL A 38 30.17 -12.75 -11.99
C VAL A 38 29.29 -13.37 -10.90
N VAL A 39 29.87 -14.03 -9.89
CA VAL A 39 29.12 -14.57 -8.75
C VAL A 39 28.49 -13.45 -7.92
N GLY A 40 29.23 -12.37 -7.66
CA GLY A 40 28.68 -11.20 -6.97
C GLY A 40 27.54 -10.53 -7.75
N PHE A 41 27.65 -10.43 -9.07
CA PHE A 41 26.60 -9.91 -9.94
C PHE A 41 25.39 -10.85 -9.99
N LEU A 42 25.59 -12.17 -10.07
CA LEU A 42 24.51 -13.16 -10.00
C LEU A 42 23.80 -13.11 -8.64
N LEU A 43 24.52 -12.98 -7.53
CA LEU A 43 23.93 -12.84 -6.20
C LEU A 43 23.16 -11.53 -6.04
N LEU A 44 23.61 -10.43 -6.66
CA LEU A 44 22.87 -9.16 -6.75
C LEU A 44 21.59 -9.31 -7.58
N VAL A 45 21.65 -9.97 -8.73
CA VAL A 45 20.48 -10.20 -9.60
C VAL A 45 19.49 -11.16 -8.95
N LEU A 46 19.96 -12.20 -8.26
CA LEU A 46 19.13 -13.14 -7.51
C LEU A 46 18.58 -12.54 -6.20
N GLY A 47 19.23 -11.50 -5.67
CA GLY A 47 18.77 -10.72 -4.51
C GLY A 47 17.69 -9.69 -4.83
N SER A 48 17.35 -9.47 -6.11
CA SER A 48 16.24 -8.63 -6.57
C SER A 48 14.87 -9.31 -6.40
N ALA A 49 14.65 -10.01 -5.29
CA ALA A 49 13.33 -10.36 -4.81
C ALA A 49 12.84 -9.17 -3.97
N SER A 50 11.81 -8.41 -4.29
CA SER A 50 10.65 -8.62 -5.14
C SER A 50 10.23 -7.25 -5.67
N ALA A 51 9.86 -7.14 -6.95
CA ALA A 51 9.41 -5.90 -7.60
C ALA A 51 7.99 -5.44 -7.17
N TRP A 52 7.60 -5.72 -5.92
CA TRP A 52 6.30 -5.40 -5.35
C TRP A 52 6.56 -4.63 -4.06
N ALA A 53 6.81 -3.32 -4.18
CA ALA A 53 7.25 -2.47 -3.09
C ALA A 53 6.36 -1.24 -2.84
N CYS A 54 5.08 -1.33 -3.23
CA CYS A 54 4.07 -0.34 -2.86
C CYS A 54 4.01 -0.18 -1.32
N THR A 55 3.99 1.06 -0.87
CA THR A 55 4.00 1.44 0.54
C THR A 55 3.02 2.58 0.73
N GLY A 56 2.08 2.42 1.65
CA GLY A 56 1.24 3.50 2.16
C GLY A 56 1.79 3.98 3.50
N VAL A 57 1.74 5.28 3.75
CA VAL A 57 2.10 5.89 5.03
C VAL A 57 0.95 6.79 5.47
N VAL A 58 0.59 6.69 6.75
CA VAL A 58 -0.41 7.53 7.39
C VAL A 58 0.21 8.18 8.61
N ILE A 59 -0.03 9.48 8.76
CA ILE A 59 0.36 10.29 9.92
C ILE A 59 -0.84 11.16 10.30
N ALA A 60 -1.41 10.90 11.46
CA ALA A 60 -2.43 11.71 12.12
C ALA A 60 -1.80 12.43 13.32
N CYS A 61 -1.80 13.76 13.33
CA CYS A 61 -1.21 14.54 14.41
C CYS A 61 -1.80 15.94 14.44
N ASP A 62 -2.07 16.48 15.64
CA ASP A 62 -2.56 17.85 15.85
C ASP A 62 -3.80 18.22 15.02
N GLY A 63 -4.70 17.26 14.81
CA GLY A 63 -5.91 17.44 13.99
C GLY A 63 -5.66 17.47 12.48
N HIS A 64 -4.44 17.14 12.04
CA HIS A 64 -4.08 16.93 10.65
C HIS A 64 -3.92 15.45 10.34
N VAL A 65 -4.34 15.04 9.15
CA VAL A 65 -4.13 13.68 8.62
C VAL A 65 -3.42 13.81 7.28
N VAL A 66 -2.29 13.14 7.17
CA VAL A 66 -1.52 13.00 5.94
C VAL A 66 -1.49 11.52 5.58
N ALA A 67 -2.00 11.18 4.41
CA ALA A 67 -1.95 9.84 3.86
C ALA A 67 -1.41 9.90 2.43
N GLY A 68 -0.62 8.91 2.06
CA GLY A 68 -0.12 8.76 0.71
C GLY A 68 0.68 7.49 0.55
N GLY A 69 1.00 7.13 -0.69
CA GLY A 69 1.78 5.95 -0.98
C GLY A 69 2.46 6.01 -2.34
N ASN A 70 3.38 5.08 -2.56
CA ASN A 70 3.95 4.83 -3.88
C ASN A 70 3.27 3.64 -4.56
N GLU A 71 3.12 3.74 -5.87
CA GLU A 71 2.69 2.63 -6.73
C GLU A 71 3.90 2.09 -7.49
N ASP A 72 4.33 0.88 -7.13
CA ASP A 72 5.44 0.19 -7.77
C ASP A 72 4.91 -0.83 -8.77
N TRP A 73 4.70 -0.35 -9.99
CA TRP A 73 4.30 -1.19 -11.11
C TRP A 73 5.17 -0.91 -12.34
N SER A 74 5.31 -1.90 -13.23
CA SER A 74 6.14 -1.77 -14.44
C SER A 74 5.57 -0.82 -15.50
N ARG A 75 4.37 -0.26 -15.26
CA ARG A 75 3.69 0.67 -16.18
C ARG A 75 4.05 2.13 -15.87
N PRO A 76 4.67 2.86 -16.81
CA PRO A 76 5.05 4.26 -16.60
C PRO A 76 3.93 5.25 -16.95
N ASP A 77 2.82 4.80 -17.51
CA ASP A 77 1.75 5.64 -18.05
C ASP A 77 0.59 5.81 -17.06
N SER A 78 0.91 6.27 -15.85
CA SER A 78 -0.08 6.61 -14.84
C SER A 78 -0.80 7.91 -15.19
N TYR A 79 -2.07 8.00 -14.82
CA TYR A 79 -2.93 9.16 -15.01
C TYR A 79 -3.51 9.62 -13.68
N MET A 80 -3.78 10.93 -13.61
CA MET A 80 -4.63 11.54 -12.61
C MET A 80 -5.88 12.08 -13.32
N TRP A 81 -7.06 11.84 -12.75
CA TRP A 81 -8.29 12.44 -13.24
C TRP A 81 -9.24 12.77 -12.08
N ALA A 82 -10.18 13.66 -12.35
CA ALA A 82 -11.15 14.11 -11.35
C ALA A 82 -12.58 13.89 -11.85
N GLU A 83 -13.42 13.40 -10.94
CA GLU A 83 -14.86 13.39 -11.11
C GLU A 83 -15.49 14.49 -10.25
N PRO A 84 -16.29 15.40 -10.83
CA PRO A 84 -16.90 16.47 -10.05
C PRO A 84 -18.00 15.93 -9.11
N VAL A 85 -18.32 16.70 -8.07
CA VAL A 85 -19.51 16.48 -7.24
C VAL A 85 -20.76 16.40 -8.13
N ALA A 86 -21.61 15.41 -7.90
CA ALA A 86 -22.85 15.23 -8.67
C ALA A 86 -24.02 14.85 -7.76
N GLY A 87 -24.91 15.81 -7.47
CA GLY A 87 -26.02 15.60 -6.56
C GLY A 87 -25.52 15.23 -5.15
N ARG A 88 -25.78 14.00 -4.71
CA ARG A 88 -25.31 13.47 -3.42
C ARG A 88 -23.93 12.80 -3.49
N LEU A 89 -23.35 12.68 -4.69
CA LEU A 89 -22.07 12.01 -4.90
C LEU A 89 -20.91 12.97 -4.62
N HIS A 90 -19.94 12.51 -3.84
CA HIS A 90 -18.70 13.24 -3.57
C HIS A 90 -17.86 13.37 -4.84
N GLY A 91 -17.20 14.52 -5.03
CA GLY A 91 -16.18 14.65 -6.06
C GLY A 91 -14.96 13.82 -5.66
N VAL A 92 -14.19 13.30 -6.62
CA VAL A 92 -13.05 12.43 -6.34
C VAL A 92 -11.90 12.76 -7.28
N VAL A 93 -10.68 12.76 -6.76
CA VAL A 93 -9.46 12.70 -7.58
C VAL A 93 -8.91 11.28 -7.46
N TYR A 94 -8.67 10.66 -8.61
CA TYR A 94 -8.11 9.31 -8.71
C TYR A 94 -6.72 9.35 -9.34
N PHE A 95 -5.94 8.34 -9.00
CA PHE A 95 -4.67 7.99 -9.64
C PHE A 95 -4.72 6.53 -10.08
N GLY A 96 -4.21 6.25 -11.26
CA GLY A 96 -4.24 4.89 -11.81
C GLY A 96 -3.89 4.84 -13.28
N TYR A 97 -4.46 3.89 -14.01
CA TYR A 97 -4.04 3.56 -15.38
C TYR A 97 -5.24 3.30 -16.28
N GLU A 98 -5.09 3.56 -17.57
CA GLU A 98 -6.01 2.95 -18.54
C GLU A 98 -5.57 1.49 -18.79
N VAL A 99 -6.39 0.56 -18.35
CA VAL A 99 -6.23 -0.88 -18.63
C VAL A 99 -6.68 -1.13 -20.05
N ARG A 100 -5.84 -1.86 -20.80
CA ARG A 100 -5.99 -2.27 -22.19
C ARG A 100 -5.60 -3.74 -22.33
N GLY A 101 -6.49 -4.64 -21.93
CA GLY A 101 -6.32 -6.09 -22.11
C GLY A 101 -5.52 -6.81 -21.02
N GLU A 102 -4.93 -6.12 -20.04
CA GLU A 102 -4.15 -6.75 -18.96
C GLU A 102 -5.01 -7.62 -18.03
N PHE A 103 -6.30 -7.30 -17.94
CA PHE A 103 -7.27 -8.05 -17.13
C PHE A 103 -8.30 -8.80 -18.02
N GLY A 104 -7.80 -9.35 -19.14
CA GLY A 104 -8.57 -10.14 -20.11
C GLY A 104 -9.16 -9.32 -21.25
N ASP A 105 -10.03 -9.95 -22.06
CA ASP A 105 -10.62 -9.38 -23.29
C ASP A 105 -11.74 -8.35 -23.00
N ARG A 106 -11.43 -7.32 -22.21
CA ARG A 106 -12.36 -6.22 -21.91
C ARG A 106 -12.00 -4.98 -22.74
N PRO A 107 -13.01 -4.17 -23.13
CA PRO A 107 -12.75 -2.84 -23.64
C PRO A 107 -11.89 -2.02 -22.66
N PRO A 108 -11.10 -1.03 -23.14
CA PRO A 108 -10.29 -0.21 -22.26
C PRO A 108 -11.11 0.46 -21.15
N PHE A 109 -10.56 0.51 -19.94
CA PHE A 109 -11.19 1.15 -18.79
C PHE A 109 -10.15 1.75 -17.84
N TRP A 110 -10.55 2.76 -17.07
CA TRP A 110 -9.68 3.52 -16.17
C TRP A 110 -9.52 2.85 -14.82
N TYR A 111 -8.54 2.00 -14.57
CA TYR A 111 -8.37 1.33 -13.28
C TYR A 111 -7.77 2.24 -12.21
N GLU A 112 -8.43 2.39 -11.06
CA GLU A 112 -8.01 3.31 -9.98
C GLU A 112 -7.28 2.53 -8.90
N PHE A 113 -6.06 2.96 -8.61
CA PHE A 113 -5.23 2.35 -7.55
C PHE A 113 -5.26 3.19 -6.28
N GLN A 114 -5.41 4.51 -6.43
CA GLN A 114 -5.47 5.45 -5.33
C GLN A 114 -6.53 6.52 -5.59
N GLY A 115 -7.03 7.16 -4.54
CA GLY A 115 -7.85 8.35 -4.70
C GLY A 115 -8.25 9.00 -3.38
N ILE A 116 -8.71 10.25 -3.49
CA ILE A 116 -9.24 11.03 -2.37
C ILE A 116 -10.51 11.75 -2.79
N ASN A 117 -11.56 11.65 -1.97
CA ASN A 117 -12.82 12.33 -2.25
C ASN A 117 -12.91 13.71 -1.58
N SER A 118 -13.91 14.49 -1.99
CA SER A 118 -14.09 15.89 -1.60
C SER A 118 -14.39 16.09 -0.11
N VAL A 119 -14.65 15.02 0.64
CA VAL A 119 -14.89 15.05 2.08
C VAL A 119 -13.74 14.47 2.90
N GLY A 120 -12.68 14.00 2.23
CA GLY A 120 -11.43 13.58 2.85
C GLY A 120 -11.33 12.10 3.17
N LEU A 121 -12.11 11.23 2.51
CA LEU A 121 -11.85 9.79 2.47
C LEU A 121 -10.77 9.53 1.41
N PHE A 122 -9.71 8.86 1.80
CA PHE A 122 -8.60 8.41 0.98
C PHE A 122 -8.63 6.87 0.87
N PHE A 123 -8.32 6.36 -0.32
CA PHE A 123 -8.04 4.94 -0.52
C PHE A 123 -6.74 4.73 -1.29
N ASP A 124 -6.10 3.61 -1.01
CA ASP A 124 -4.93 3.09 -1.72
C ASP A 124 -5.03 1.57 -1.82
N SER A 125 -4.49 0.99 -2.87
CA SER A 125 -4.51 -0.44 -3.13
C SER A 125 -3.10 -1.00 -3.23
N PHE A 126 -2.88 -2.12 -2.54
CA PHE A 126 -1.58 -2.77 -2.49
C PHE A 126 -1.72 -4.22 -2.93
N GLY A 127 -0.85 -4.67 -3.83
CA GLY A 127 -0.69 -6.10 -4.07
C GLY A 127 -0.25 -6.80 -2.78
N ALA A 128 -0.79 -8.00 -2.52
CA ALA A 128 -0.47 -8.84 -1.38
C ALA A 128 -0.38 -10.32 -1.84
N PRO A 129 0.27 -11.22 -1.08
CA PRO A 129 0.27 -12.64 -1.40
C PRO A 129 -1.16 -13.15 -1.54
N CYS A 130 -1.42 -13.97 -2.56
CA CYS A 130 -2.77 -14.48 -2.79
C CYS A 130 -3.24 -15.38 -1.64
N ALA A 131 -4.36 -15.04 -1.01
CA ALA A 131 -5.01 -15.84 0.03
C ALA A 131 -6.41 -16.28 -0.42
N GLY A 132 -6.82 -17.47 0.03
CA GLY A 132 -8.16 -17.99 -0.22
C GLY A 132 -9.25 -17.23 0.56
N LEU A 133 -10.48 -17.33 0.08
CA LEU A 133 -11.67 -16.85 0.79
C LEU A 133 -12.43 -18.00 1.44
N SER A 134 -13.07 -17.74 2.58
CA SER A 134 -14.03 -18.68 3.15
C SER A 134 -15.25 -18.83 2.22
N ASP A 135 -15.94 -19.97 2.34
CA ASP A 135 -17.16 -20.22 1.56
C ASP A 135 -18.23 -19.13 1.80
N GLU A 136 -18.35 -18.65 3.04
CA GLU A 136 -19.29 -17.57 3.39
C GLU A 136 -19.01 -16.27 2.63
N GLU A 137 -17.74 -15.87 2.53
CA GLU A 137 -17.35 -14.66 1.79
C GLU A 137 -17.65 -14.79 0.30
N GLN A 138 -17.47 -15.99 -0.27
CA GLN A 138 -17.78 -16.28 -1.68
C GLN A 138 -19.28 -16.27 -1.99
N LEU A 139 -20.15 -16.41 -0.99
CA LEU A 139 -21.61 -16.36 -1.15
C LEU A 139 -22.17 -14.94 -1.14
N ARG A 140 -21.37 -13.92 -0.83
CA ARG A 140 -21.82 -12.52 -0.87
C ARG A 140 -22.19 -12.11 -2.30
N PRO A 141 -23.15 -11.18 -2.47
CA PRO A 141 -23.53 -10.71 -3.79
C PRO A 141 -22.34 -10.03 -4.47
N ARG A 142 -22.17 -10.25 -5.77
CA ARG A 142 -21.18 -9.52 -6.56
C ARG A 142 -21.69 -8.12 -6.87
N TYR A 143 -20.83 -7.12 -6.69
CA TYR A 143 -21.08 -5.80 -7.23
C TYR A 143 -20.71 -5.78 -8.71
N ALA A 144 -21.66 -5.43 -9.59
CA ALA A 144 -21.42 -5.40 -11.03
C ALA A 144 -20.61 -4.18 -11.49
N GLY A 145 -20.57 -3.13 -10.66
CA GLY A 145 -19.80 -1.93 -10.91
C GLY A 145 -18.39 -2.00 -10.33
N ARG A 146 -17.79 -0.82 -10.15
CA ARG A 146 -16.46 -0.66 -9.59
C ARG A 146 -16.54 -0.26 -8.15
N ILE A 147 -16.01 -1.10 -7.27
CA ILE A 147 -16.23 -0.93 -5.83
C ILE A 147 -15.52 0.31 -5.29
N GLU A 148 -14.38 0.67 -5.89
CA GLU A 148 -13.59 1.86 -5.58
C GLU A 148 -14.41 3.11 -5.87
N GLN A 149 -15.05 3.15 -7.03
CA GLN A 149 -15.96 4.24 -7.38
C GLN A 149 -17.19 4.27 -6.46
N LEU A 150 -17.74 3.12 -6.10
CA LEU A 150 -18.87 3.04 -5.16
C LEU A 150 -18.50 3.65 -3.80
N ILE A 151 -17.38 3.22 -3.21
CA ILE A 151 -16.98 3.73 -1.88
C ILE A 151 -16.61 5.21 -1.96
N MET A 152 -15.83 5.64 -2.96
CA MET A 152 -15.31 7.01 -3.00
C MET A 152 -16.38 8.03 -3.34
N ARG A 153 -17.39 7.66 -4.14
CA ARG A 153 -18.49 8.56 -4.52
C ARG A 153 -19.59 8.65 -3.47
N TRP A 154 -19.77 7.63 -2.62
CA TRP A 154 -20.90 7.57 -1.68
C TRP A 154 -20.53 7.65 -0.20
N CYS A 155 -19.28 7.33 0.19
CA CYS A 155 -18.89 7.26 1.59
C CYS A 155 -18.09 8.50 2.01
N SER A 156 -18.34 8.98 3.23
CA SER A 156 -17.62 10.09 3.85
C SER A 156 -16.61 9.66 4.91
N THR A 157 -16.76 8.44 5.44
CA THR A 157 -15.96 7.90 6.55
C THR A 157 -15.42 6.51 6.25
N VAL A 158 -14.37 6.09 6.96
CA VAL A 158 -13.84 4.73 6.85
C VAL A 158 -14.89 3.70 7.24
N GLU A 159 -15.69 3.94 8.28
CA GLU A 159 -16.74 3.00 8.69
C GLU A 159 -17.82 2.82 7.63
N GLU A 160 -18.21 3.89 6.92
CA GLU A 160 -19.13 3.77 5.79
C GLU A 160 -18.52 2.98 4.65
N ALA A 161 -17.26 3.26 4.29
CA ALA A 161 -16.56 2.59 3.22
C ALA A 161 -16.37 1.10 3.52
N VAL A 162 -15.93 0.74 4.73
CA VAL A 162 -15.82 -0.64 5.22
C VAL A 162 -17.18 -1.33 5.15
N ARG A 163 -18.23 -0.73 5.71
CA ARG A 163 -19.59 -1.32 5.64
C ARG A 163 -20.05 -1.52 4.20
N MET A 164 -19.72 -0.61 3.28
CA MET A 164 -20.10 -0.69 1.87
C MET A 164 -19.36 -1.85 1.17
N ILE A 165 -18.03 -1.91 1.28
CA ILE A 165 -17.23 -2.95 0.59
C ILE A 165 -17.48 -4.35 1.13
N THR A 166 -17.70 -4.50 2.45
CA THR A 166 -17.94 -5.82 3.05
C THR A 166 -19.32 -6.38 2.76
N GLN A 167 -20.25 -5.62 2.17
CA GLN A 167 -21.54 -6.18 1.73
C GLN A 167 -21.42 -7.05 0.48
N TYR A 168 -20.31 -6.96 -0.25
CA TYR A 168 -20.13 -7.63 -1.53
C TYR A 168 -19.06 -8.72 -1.47
N ASP A 169 -19.07 -9.59 -2.48
CA ASP A 169 -18.00 -10.55 -2.75
C ASP A 169 -16.68 -9.81 -2.99
N ARG A 170 -15.64 -10.21 -2.24
CA ARG A 170 -14.29 -9.62 -2.30
C ARG A 170 -13.27 -10.56 -2.94
N SER A 171 -13.72 -11.53 -3.73
CA SER A 171 -12.85 -12.46 -4.47
C SER A 171 -11.82 -11.76 -5.37
N PHE A 172 -12.15 -10.58 -5.90
CA PHE A 172 -11.24 -9.74 -6.66
C PHE A 172 -10.04 -9.24 -5.83
N MET A 173 -10.16 -9.19 -4.49
CA MET A 173 -9.10 -8.77 -3.57
C MET A 173 -8.21 -9.93 -3.09
N THR A 174 -8.35 -11.15 -3.61
CA THR A 174 -7.59 -12.31 -3.11
C THR A 174 -6.07 -12.13 -3.12
N CYS A 175 -5.53 -11.29 -4.01
CA CYS A 175 -4.12 -10.95 -4.10
C CYS A 175 -3.84 -9.45 -3.86
N MET A 176 -4.73 -8.74 -3.17
CA MET A 176 -4.55 -7.32 -2.86
C MET A 176 -5.28 -6.92 -1.57
N GLN A 177 -5.05 -5.69 -1.14
CA GLN A 177 -5.73 -5.10 0.01
C GLN A 177 -5.89 -3.60 -0.20
N TYR A 178 -6.92 -3.02 0.43
CA TYR A 178 -7.17 -1.59 0.40
C TYR A 178 -6.84 -0.97 1.75
N LEU A 179 -6.05 0.10 1.75
CA LEU A 179 -5.99 1.04 2.87
C LEU A 179 -7.09 2.08 2.69
N LEU A 180 -7.88 2.29 3.72
CA LEU A 180 -8.86 3.36 3.82
C LEU A 180 -8.47 4.27 4.98
N VAL A 181 -8.51 5.58 4.76
CA VAL A 181 -8.22 6.60 5.78
C VAL A 181 -9.19 7.74 5.59
N ASP A 182 -9.76 8.28 6.66
CA ASP A 182 -10.57 9.51 6.57
C ASP A 182 -9.94 10.69 7.30
N ARG A 183 -10.53 11.86 7.11
CA ARG A 183 -10.06 13.14 7.65
C ARG A 183 -10.00 13.17 9.19
N THR A 184 -10.66 12.24 9.88
CA THR A 184 -10.59 12.15 11.36
C THR A 184 -9.35 11.38 11.84
N GLY A 185 -8.67 10.68 10.94
CA GLY A 185 -7.55 9.79 11.25
C GLY A 185 -7.98 8.33 11.42
N ALA A 186 -9.28 8.04 11.39
CA ALA A 186 -9.76 6.67 11.34
C ALA A 186 -9.21 5.98 10.09
N ALA A 187 -8.74 4.74 10.26
CA ALA A 187 -8.15 3.97 9.18
C ALA A 187 -8.38 2.47 9.34
N ALA A 188 -8.50 1.79 8.20
CA ALA A 188 -8.63 0.34 8.13
C ALA A 188 -7.95 -0.21 6.89
N VAL A 189 -7.36 -1.40 7.03
CA VAL A 189 -6.95 -2.22 5.89
C VAL A 189 -8.02 -3.27 5.63
N VAL A 190 -8.62 -3.24 4.43
CA VAL A 190 -9.59 -4.21 3.96
C VAL A 190 -8.88 -5.23 3.09
N GLU A 191 -8.87 -6.47 3.53
CA GLU A 191 -8.38 -7.63 2.79
C GLU A 191 -9.59 -8.41 2.23
N ALA A 192 -9.34 -9.45 1.42
CA ALA A 192 -10.40 -10.25 0.84
C ALA A 192 -11.37 -10.81 1.90
N GLY A 193 -10.85 -11.40 2.99
CA GLY A 193 -11.67 -12.06 4.00
C GLY A 193 -11.77 -11.33 5.35
N LYS A 194 -10.96 -10.29 5.57
CA LYS A 194 -10.80 -9.66 6.89
C LYS A 194 -10.71 -8.14 6.77
N VAL A 195 -10.91 -7.48 7.89
CA VAL A 195 -10.71 -6.04 8.05
C VAL A 195 -9.82 -5.85 9.27
N VAL A 196 -8.74 -5.08 9.13
CA VAL A 196 -7.82 -4.73 10.20
C VAL A 196 -7.98 -3.24 10.47
N TRP A 197 -8.49 -2.90 11.64
CA TRP A 197 -8.61 -1.51 12.08
C TRP A 197 -7.27 -1.03 12.62
N MET A 198 -6.87 0.18 12.22
CA MET A 198 -5.59 0.76 12.65
C MET A 198 -5.79 1.52 13.96
N GLU A 199 -4.96 1.20 14.95
CA GLU A 199 -5.00 1.83 16.27
C GLU A 199 -3.94 2.92 16.47
N SER A 200 -2.91 2.94 15.62
CA SER A 200 -1.84 3.93 15.67
C SER A 200 -2.18 5.16 14.85
N ASP A 201 -1.81 6.33 15.37
CA ASP A 201 -1.85 7.59 14.64
C ASP A 201 -0.75 7.69 13.56
N THR A 202 0.26 6.82 13.60
CA THR A 202 1.32 6.76 12.58
C THR A 202 1.64 5.31 12.25
N PHE A 203 1.55 4.94 10.97
CA PHE A 203 1.81 3.59 10.51
C PHE A 203 2.11 3.54 9.02
N ALA A 204 2.70 2.43 8.58
CA ALA A 204 2.83 2.07 7.18
C ALA A 204 1.99 0.84 6.83
N VAL A 205 1.64 0.70 5.56
CA VAL A 205 1.05 -0.50 4.96
C VAL A 205 1.91 -0.90 3.77
N THR A 206 2.17 -2.19 3.61
CA THR A 206 3.01 -2.71 2.51
C THR A 206 2.36 -3.94 1.87
N ASN A 207 3.12 -4.69 1.07
CA ASN A 207 2.62 -5.79 0.24
C ASN A 207 2.45 -7.13 0.99
N PHE A 208 1.82 -7.12 2.17
CA PHE A 208 1.45 -8.33 2.92
C PHE A 208 0.15 -8.13 3.68
N HIS A 209 -0.58 -9.22 3.94
CA HIS A 209 -1.80 -9.18 4.74
C HIS A 209 -1.48 -8.89 6.21
N LEU A 210 -1.96 -7.75 6.73
CA LEU A 210 -1.81 -7.39 8.14
C LEU A 210 -2.51 -8.39 9.06
N SER A 211 -3.61 -8.99 8.59
CA SER A 211 -4.41 -9.91 9.38
C SER A 211 -3.81 -11.31 9.52
N ASP A 212 -2.88 -11.67 8.63
CA ASP A 212 -2.13 -12.91 8.65
C ASP A 212 -0.82 -12.76 7.85
N PRO A 213 0.23 -12.19 8.47
CA PRO A 213 1.52 -11.96 7.83
C PRO A 213 2.27 -13.24 7.42
N SER A 214 1.81 -14.41 7.88
CA SER A 214 2.43 -15.70 7.54
C SER A 214 2.27 -16.09 6.07
N HIS A 215 1.35 -15.45 5.34
CA HIS A 215 1.16 -15.62 3.90
C HIS A 215 2.31 -15.06 3.04
N GLY A 216 3.27 -14.35 3.65
CA GLY A 216 4.48 -13.87 2.99
C GLY A 216 4.53 -12.35 2.89
N GLY A 217 5.68 -11.82 2.46
CA GLY A 217 5.92 -10.36 2.41
C GLY A 217 6.25 -9.71 3.77
N TYR A 218 6.16 -10.47 4.87
CA TYR A 218 6.61 -10.07 6.21
C TYR A 218 7.74 -11.01 6.70
N PRO A 219 8.76 -10.54 7.44
CA PRO A 219 9.01 -9.15 7.86
C PRO A 219 9.34 -8.21 6.69
N CYS A 220 8.97 -6.95 6.82
CA CYS A 220 9.21 -5.92 5.81
C CYS A 220 9.78 -4.65 6.47
N TRP A 221 11.00 -4.27 6.12
CA TRP A 221 11.66 -3.10 6.70
C TRP A 221 10.96 -1.77 6.39
N ARG A 222 10.10 -1.72 5.37
CA ARG A 222 9.28 -0.54 5.02
C ARG A 222 8.07 -0.37 5.95
N TYR A 223 7.66 -1.45 6.62
CA TYR A 223 6.49 -1.46 7.50
C TYR A 223 6.82 -0.97 8.92
N ASP A 224 8.04 -1.25 9.38
CA ASP A 224 8.50 -0.89 10.72
C ASP A 224 8.99 0.57 10.76
N ILE A 225 8.05 1.54 10.82
CA ILE A 225 8.32 2.99 10.91
C ILE A 225 7.97 3.61 12.26
#